data_AF-A0A950IB82-F1
#
_entry.id   AF-A0A950IB82-F1
#
_cell.length_a   1.000
_cell.length_b   1.000
_cell.length_c   1.000
_cell.angle_alpha   90.00
_cell.angle_beta   90.00
_cell.angle_gamma   90.00
#
_symmetry.space_group_name_H-M   'P 1'
#
loop_
_entity.id
_entity.type
_entity.pdbx_description
1 polymer ?
#
loop_
_entity_poly.entity_id
_entity_poly.type
_entity_poly.pdbx_seq_one_letter_code
_entity_poly.pdbx_strand_id
1 'polypeptide(L)' 'MFPTRIRYTSMSLPYHLGNGWMGGLLPATSFARVAYKGDIDYGLWYPIIIAAATAIIGTLFVRETKDNDIYAADHQ' A
#
# COMPACT_ATOMS: atom_id res chain seq x y z
N MET A 1 5.76 10.44 -11.70
CA MET A 1 6.11 11.06 -10.40
C MET A 1 5.42 12.41 -10.33
N PHE A 2 4.75 12.76 -9.22
CA PHE A 2 3.99 14.02 -9.13
C PHE A 2 4.92 15.25 -9.07
N PRO A 3 4.51 16.42 -9.62
CA PRO A 3 5.26 17.67 -9.53
C PRO A 3 5.64 18.02 -8.08
N THR A 4 6.84 18.55 -7.89
CA THR A 4 7.46 18.87 -6.59
C THR A 4 6.53 19.66 -5.66
N ARG A 5 5.73 20.57 -6.21
CA ARG A 5 4.74 21.39 -5.49
C ARG A 5 3.56 20.64 -4.85
N ILE A 6 3.16 19.48 -5.37
CA ILE A 6 2.04 18.68 -4.82
C ILE A 6 2.47 17.30 -4.28
N ARG A 7 3.75 16.95 -4.44
CA ARG A 7 4.31 15.65 -4.07
C ARG A 7 3.99 15.26 -2.62
N TYR A 8 4.07 16.20 -1.68
CA TYR A 8 3.85 15.90 -0.25
C TYR A 8 2.40 15.48 0.04
N THR A 9 1.43 16.23 -0.46
CA THR A 9 -0.02 15.93 -0.29
C THR A 9 -0.43 14.68 -1.08
N SER A 10 0.07 14.53 -2.31
CA SER A 10 -0.24 13.37 -3.16
C SER A 10 0.36 12.07 -2.63
N MET A 11 1.46 12.13 -1.87
CA MET A 11 2.11 10.96 -1.27
C MET A 11 1.53 10.61 0.11
N SER A 12 1.12 11.61 0.90
CA SER A 12 0.60 11.39 2.26
C SER A 12 -0.80 10.77 2.27
N LEU A 13 -1.69 11.14 1.34
CA LEU A 13 -3.04 10.57 1.24
C LEU A 13 -3.06 9.03 1.07
N PRO A 14 -2.39 8.46 0.05
CA PRO A 14 -2.35 7.01 -0.11
C PRO A 14 -1.59 6.33 1.04
N TYR A 15 -0.57 6.97 1.62
CA TYR A 15 0.18 6.43 2.74
C TYR A 15 -0.67 6.36 4.02
N HIS A 16 -1.39 7.43 4.36
CA HIS A 16 -2.22 7.48 5.57
C HIS A 16 -3.46 6.60 5.45
N LEU A 17 -4.13 6.62 4.29
CA LEU A 17 -5.30 5.78 4.06
C LEU A 17 -4.90 4.29 3.97
N GLY A 18 -3.81 3.99 3.26
CA GLY A 18 -3.26 2.64 3.12
C GLY A 18 -2.81 2.05 4.46
N ASN A 19 -1.99 2.77 5.23
CA ASN A 19 -1.55 2.29 6.55
C ASN A 19 -2.70 2.19 7.55
N GLY A 20 -3.67 3.10 7.51
CA GLY A 20 -4.84 3.07 8.38
C GLY A 20 -5.73 1.85 8.14
N TRP A 21 -6.08 1.58 6.88
CA TRP A 21 -6.98 0.49 6.53
C TRP A 21 -6.29 -0.87 6.47
N MET A 22 -5.13 -0.96 5.81
CA MET A 22 -4.44 -2.23 5.58
C MET A 22 -3.59 -2.63 6.78
N GLY A 23 -2.92 -1.67 7.43
CA GLY A 23 -2.11 -1.91 8.63
C GLY A 23 -2.90 -1.85 9.94
N GLY A 24 -3.82 -0.89 10.08
CA GLY A 24 -4.57 -0.67 11.32
C GLY A 24 -5.66 -1.71 11.61
N LEU A 25 -6.31 -2.27 10.57
CA LEU A 25 -7.34 -3.31 10.73
C LEU A 25 -6.76 -4.73 10.82
N LEU A 26 -5.47 -4.88 10.53
CA LEU A 26 -4.74 -6.14 10.51
C LEU A 26 -4.83 -6.87 11.87
N PRO A 27 -4.54 -6.23 13.02
CA PRO A 27 -4.60 -6.89 14.32
C PRO A 27 -6.03 -7.30 14.68
N ALA A 28 -7.01 -6.41 14.49
CA ALA A 28 -8.41 -6.68 14.81
C ALA A 28 -8.97 -7.85 14.00
N THR A 29 -8.69 -7.87 12.68
CA THR A 29 -9.15 -8.93 11.78
C THR A 29 -8.45 -10.27 12.07
N SER A 30 -7.14 -10.23 12.34
CA SER A 30 -6.38 -11.44 12.69
C SER A 30 -6.85 -12.03 14.01
N PHE A 31 -6.97 -11.24 15.08
CA PHE A 31 -7.45 -11.72 16.38
C PHE A 31 -8.88 -12.25 16.32
N ALA A 32 -9.81 -11.54 15.65
CA ALA A 32 -11.19 -11.99 15.50
C ALA A 32 -11.30 -13.33 14.76
N ARG A 33 -10.44 -13.55 13.75
CA ARG A 33 -10.47 -14.77 12.93
C ARG A 33 -9.81 -15.97 13.61
N VAL A 34 -8.73 -15.74 14.35
CA VAL A 34 -8.12 -16.76 15.21
C VAL A 34 -9.10 -17.18 16.32
N ALA A 35 -9.78 -16.22 16.96
CA ALA A 35 -10.77 -16.50 17.99
C ALA A 35 -12.01 -17.26 17.47
N TYR A 36 -12.42 -17.00 16.23
CA TYR A 36 -13.56 -17.69 15.60
C TYR A 36 -13.26 -19.15 15.24
N LYS A 37 -12.02 -19.44 14.80
CA LYS A 37 -11.66 -20.77 14.25
C LYS A 37 -10.81 -21.62 15.20
N GLY A 38 -10.22 -21.02 16.23
CA GLY A 38 -9.33 -21.68 17.19
C GLY A 38 -7.93 -21.98 16.66
N ASP A 39 -7.61 -21.54 15.44
CA ASP A 39 -6.33 -21.77 14.76
C ASP A 39 -5.62 -20.42 14.56
N ILE A 40 -4.36 -20.34 15.01
CA ILE A 40 -3.55 -19.12 14.96
C ILE A 40 -3.15 -18.75 13.53
N ASP A 41 -3.04 -19.73 12.64
CA ASP A 41 -2.62 -19.51 11.25
C ASP A 41 -3.71 -18.84 10.43
N TYR A 42 -4.97 -18.91 10.89
CA TYR A 42 -6.10 -18.27 10.23
C TYR A 42 -6.06 -16.74 10.23
N GLY A 43 -5.23 -16.13 11.10
CA GLY A 43 -4.94 -14.71 11.07
C GLY A 43 -4.10 -14.29 9.85
N LEU A 44 -3.30 -15.20 9.28
CA LEU A 44 -2.35 -14.90 8.20
C LEU A 44 -3.03 -14.65 6.85
N TRP A 45 -4.27 -15.09 6.68
CA TRP A 45 -5.06 -14.85 5.45
C TRP A 45 -5.07 -13.38 5.02
N TYR A 46 -5.26 -12.46 5.98
CA TYR A 46 -5.48 -11.04 5.69
C TYR A 46 -4.21 -10.34 5.17
N PRO A 47 -3.04 -10.47 5.82
CA PRO A 47 -1.80 -9.92 5.26
C PRO A 47 -1.36 -10.62 3.97
N ILE A 48 -1.54 -11.94 3.85
CA ILE A 48 -1.12 -12.70 2.66
C ILE A 48 -1.84 -12.20 1.41
N ILE A 49 -3.17 -12.03 1.48
CA ILE A 49 -3.96 -11.57 0.33
C ILE A 49 -3.65 -10.13 -0.01
N ILE A 50 -3.53 -9.28 1.01
CA ILE A 50 -3.18 -7.87 0.80
C ILE A 50 -1.80 -7.74 0.13
N ALA A 51 -0.81 -8.51 0.57
CA ALA A 51 0.52 -8.52 -0.04
C ALA A 51 0.49 -9.03 -1.48
N ALA A 52 -0.21 -10.16 -1.74
CA ALA A 52 -0.34 -10.72 -3.07
C ALA A 52 -1.05 -9.76 -4.04
N ALA A 53 -2.15 -9.14 -3.61
CA ALA A 53 -2.85 -8.14 -4.41
C ALA A 53 -1.97 -6.93 -4.71
N THR A 54 -1.21 -6.44 -3.71
CA THR A 54 -0.27 -5.32 -3.90
C THR A 54 0.83 -5.68 -4.89
N ALA A 55 1.36 -6.91 -4.85
CA ALA A 55 2.37 -7.38 -5.79
C ALA A 55 1.82 -7.50 -7.22
N ILE A 56 0.61 -8.04 -7.40
CA ILE A 56 -0.04 -8.14 -8.72
C ILE A 56 -0.32 -6.75 -9.29
N ILE A 57 -0.92 -5.85 -8.50
CA ILE A 57 -1.23 -4.50 -8.94
C ILE A 57 0.07 -3.72 -9.23
N GLY A 58 1.06 -3.87 -8.36
CA GLY A 58 2.38 -3.27 -8.52
C GLY A 58 3.03 -3.69 -9.83
N THR A 59 3.12 -4.99 -10.07
CA THR A 59 3.77 -5.54 -11.28
C THR A 59 3.04 -5.20 -12.58
N LEU A 60 1.71 -5.09 -12.56
CA LEU A 60 0.92 -4.80 -13.76
C LEU A 60 0.79 -3.30 -14.07
N PHE A 61 0.63 -2.46 -13.04
CA PHE A 61 0.25 -1.05 -13.22
C PHE A 61 1.34 -0.04 -12.84
N VAL A 62 2.36 -0.44 -12.06
CA VAL A 62 3.46 0.48 -11.73
C VAL A 62 4.43 0.50 -12.91
N ARG A 63 4.50 1.66 -13.56
CA ARG A 63 5.42 1.89 -14.68
C ARG A 63 6.83 2.13 -14.16
N GLU A 64 7.82 1.54 -14.82
CA GLU A 64 9.24 1.75 -14.50
C GLU A 64 9.56 3.25 -14.48
N THR A 65 10.21 3.71 -13.42
CA THR A 65 10.46 5.13 -13.15
C THR A 65 11.96 5.47 -13.07
N LYS A 66 12.84 4.50 -13.33
CA LYS A 66 14.30 4.56 -13.12
C LYS A 66 15.06 5.74 -13.77
N ASP A 67 14.55 6.37 -14.82
CA ASP A 67 15.26 7.47 -15.52
C ASP A 67 14.37 8.70 -15.77
N ASN A 68 13.31 8.87 -14.99
CA ASN A 68 12.41 10.02 -15.14
C ASN A 68 13.03 11.29 -14.53
N ASP A 69 13.40 12.26 -15.38
CA ASP A 69 13.86 13.58 -14.93
C ASP A 69 12.73 14.33 -14.22
N ILE A 70 12.99 14.67 -12.94
CA ILE A 70 12.04 15.35 -12.05
C ILE A 70 12.10 16.88 -12.17
N TYR A 71 13.11 17.44 -12.85
CA TYR A 71 13.32 18.87 -13.05
C TYR A 71 12.99 19.35 -14.47
N ALA A 72 12.74 18.43 -15.41
CA ALA A 72 12.39 18.75 -16.80
C ALA A 72 11.17 19.70 -16.95
N ALA A 73 10.27 19.73 -15.96
CA ALA A 73 9.08 20.59 -15.95
C ALA A 73 9.27 21.93 -15.20
N ASP A 74 10.42 22.15 -14.55
CA ASP A 74 10.72 23.36 -13.77
C ASP A 74 11.51 24.41 -14.58
N HIS A 75 11.93 24.06 -15.81
CA HIS A 75 12.73 24.89 -16.73
C HIS A 75 11.91 25.52 -17.89
N GLN A 76 10.58 25.59 -17.79
CA GLN A 76 9.70 26.36 -18.69
C GLN A 76 9.02 27.50 -17.93
#